data_AF-X6MHA4-F1
#
_entry.id   AF-X6MHA4-F1
#
_cell.length_a   1.000
_cell.length_b   1.000
_cell.length_c   1.000
_cell.angle_alpha   90.00
_cell.angle_beta   90.00
_cell.angle_gamma   90.00
#
_symmetry.space_group_name_H-M   'P 1'
#
loop_
_entity.id
_entity.type
_entity.pdbx_description
1 polymer ?
#
loop_
_entity_poly.entity_id
_entity_poly.type
_entity_poly.pdbx_seq_one_letter_code
_entity_poly.pdbx_strand_id
1 'polypeptide(L)'
;MSIDDSLSKETENIHEQTPPPAFEKTEIVEDVFEPRRLAILPPSYRENQLAIPQKPQRPSHLILDALPYIEPFHNLELRSRAEKLVADEMKKMEQEDPNEDLHRKYLDKYPLPNAPYIVNNYEQADRIQRKEKILDEERYECRGPRAEQLKSLSAWIQSVENVQAQLNHGLNQQINIELCKQYLPQQWKKHTADLKAQEQYYQALFLEKEAQMAEINKQRKKVQMECEPELHQIQKQWWELVDKNNQIELQCFLLQKRIDQSSQRTKPESQK
;
A
#
# COMPACT_ATOMS: atom_id res chain seq x y z
N MET A 1 -38.62 42.78 44.00
CA MET A 1 -37.57 41.80 44.37
C MET A 1 -37.15 41.16 43.07
N SER A 2 -36.07 41.68 42.49
CA SER A 2 -35.44 41.19 41.27
C SER A 2 -34.61 39.95 41.60
N ILE A 3 -34.63 38.95 40.72
CA ILE A 3 -33.56 38.04 40.28
C ILE A 3 -34.27 37.08 39.32
N ASP A 4 -34.21 37.40 38.03
CA ASP A 4 -34.48 36.47 36.91
C ASP A 4 -34.04 37.21 35.65
N ASP A 5 -32.79 37.01 35.22
CA ASP A 5 -32.32 37.31 33.84
C ASP A 5 -30.86 36.92 33.54
N SER A 6 -30.13 36.30 34.48
CA SER A 6 -28.70 36.03 34.30
C SER A 6 -28.34 34.61 33.84
N LEU A 7 -29.29 33.68 33.73
CA LEU A 7 -28.98 32.29 33.31
C LEU A 7 -29.29 31.95 31.84
N SER A 8 -29.92 32.85 31.09
CA SER A 8 -30.33 32.57 29.70
C SER A 8 -29.36 33.08 28.63
N LYS A 9 -28.23 33.69 29.02
CA LYS A 9 -27.25 34.27 28.07
C LYS A 9 -25.94 33.51 27.94
N GLU A 10 -25.74 32.42 28.69
CA GLU A 10 -24.49 31.64 28.64
C GLU A 10 -24.56 30.39 27.75
N THR A 11 -25.70 30.05 27.15
CA THR A 11 -25.87 28.81 26.36
C THR A 11 -25.91 29.00 24.84
N GLU A 12 -25.72 30.21 24.32
CA GLU A 12 -25.79 30.46 22.85
C GLU A 12 -24.43 30.58 22.14
N ASN A 13 -23.30 30.35 22.82
CA ASN A 13 -21.98 30.57 22.23
C ASN A 13 -21.07 29.33 22.23
N ILE A 14 -21.58 28.17 21.79
CA ILE A 14 -20.75 26.97 21.55
C ILE A 14 -21.29 26.16 20.35
N HIS A 15 -21.48 26.77 19.18
CA HIS A 15 -21.52 25.99 17.92
C HIS A 15 -21.26 26.82 16.66
N GLU A 16 -20.21 27.64 16.65
CA GLU A 16 -19.62 28.13 15.41
C GLU A 16 -18.49 27.16 15.00
N GLN A 17 -18.86 26.06 14.35
CA GLN A 17 -17.90 25.16 13.72
C GLN A 17 -17.33 25.87 12.48
N THR A 18 -16.07 26.27 12.57
CA THR A 18 -15.26 26.68 11.42
C THR A 18 -15.27 25.57 10.35
N PRO A 19 -15.54 25.89 9.07
CA PRO A 19 -15.54 24.88 8.02
C PRO A 19 -14.12 24.30 7.81
N PRO A 20 -14.00 23.01 7.43
CA PRO A 20 -12.70 22.40 7.18
C PRO A 20 -12.00 23.06 5.98
N PRO A 21 -10.66 23.20 6.02
CA PRO A 21 -9.91 23.81 4.92
C PRO A 21 -10.11 23.02 3.63
N ALA A 22 -10.42 23.73 2.55
CA ALA A 22 -10.55 23.15 1.22
C ALA A 22 -9.22 22.53 0.79
N PHE A 23 -9.26 21.28 0.31
CA PHE A 23 -8.11 20.64 -0.32
C PHE A 23 -7.80 21.37 -1.63
N GLU A 24 -6.67 22.08 -1.68
CA GLU A 24 -6.14 22.61 -2.94
C GLU A 24 -5.81 21.43 -3.86
N LYS A 25 -6.41 21.45 -5.07
CA LYS A 25 -6.09 20.48 -6.10
C LYS A 25 -4.63 20.70 -6.51
N THR A 26 -3.78 19.71 -6.27
CA THR A 26 -2.44 19.69 -6.85
C THR A 26 -2.58 19.59 -8.37
N GLU A 27 -2.21 20.66 -9.08
CA GLU A 27 -2.09 20.63 -10.53
C GLU A 27 -1.00 19.63 -10.91
N ILE A 28 -1.38 18.63 -11.69
CA ILE A 28 -0.42 17.76 -12.36
C ILE A 28 0.17 18.60 -13.48
N VAL A 29 1.42 19.03 -13.30
CA VAL A 29 2.20 19.65 -14.37
C VAL A 29 2.52 18.55 -15.38
N GLU A 30 1.71 18.47 -16.44
CA GLU A 30 1.99 17.61 -17.59
C GLU A 30 3.16 18.21 -18.38
N ASP A 31 4.38 17.80 -18.04
CA ASP A 31 5.55 18.10 -18.86
C ASP A 31 5.40 17.39 -20.21
N VAL A 32 5.08 18.17 -21.24
CA VAL A 32 5.04 17.74 -22.64
C VAL A 32 6.43 17.26 -23.04
N PHE A 33 6.61 15.94 -23.12
CA PHE A 33 7.87 15.33 -23.55
C PHE A 33 7.95 15.34 -25.08
N GLU A 34 8.79 16.19 -25.65
CA GLU A 34 9.18 16.06 -27.06
C GLU A 34 10.13 14.85 -27.22
N PRO A 35 9.84 13.88 -28.12
CA PRO A 35 10.73 12.75 -28.33
C PRO A 35 12.00 13.19 -29.05
N ARG A 36 13.14 13.18 -28.34
CA ARG A 36 14.45 13.49 -28.95
C ARG A 36 15.08 12.24 -29.56
N ARG A 37 15.33 12.35 -30.87
CA ARG A 37 16.09 11.41 -31.71
C ARG A 37 17.47 11.09 -31.10
N LEU A 38 17.75 9.81 -30.96
CA LEU A 38 19.07 9.29 -30.60
C LEU A 38 20.02 9.41 -31.79
N ALA A 39 21.08 10.21 -31.65
CA ALA A 39 22.24 10.17 -32.54
C ALA A 39 23.24 9.16 -31.95
N ILE A 40 23.23 7.93 -32.47
CA ILE A 40 24.19 6.90 -32.07
C ILE A 40 25.42 7.03 -32.98
N LEU A 41 26.54 7.49 -32.43
CA LEU A 41 27.86 7.28 -33.04
C LEU A 41 28.82 6.60 -32.03
N PRO A 42 29.63 5.63 -32.49
CA PRO A 42 30.48 4.79 -31.65
C PRO A 42 31.79 5.45 -31.17
N PRO A 43 32.51 4.82 -30.20
CA PRO A 43 33.44 5.46 -29.26
C PRO A 43 34.85 5.82 -29.79
N SER A 44 35.07 5.93 -31.10
CA SER A 44 36.40 6.23 -31.67
C SER A 44 36.67 7.72 -31.91
N TYR A 45 35.75 8.62 -31.56
CA TYR A 45 35.99 10.05 -31.60
C TYR A 45 36.74 10.51 -30.35
N ARG A 46 38.08 10.58 -30.45
CA ARG A 46 38.92 11.29 -29.48
C ARG A 46 38.63 12.78 -29.56
N GLU A 47 37.96 13.30 -28.54
CA GLU A 47 37.64 14.71 -28.37
C GLU A 47 38.93 15.48 -28.00
N ASN A 48 39.63 15.95 -29.02
CA ASN A 48 40.70 16.92 -28.85
C ASN A 48 40.10 18.34 -28.77
N GLN A 49 40.26 18.91 -27.57
CA GLN A 49 40.35 20.33 -27.22
C GLN A 49 39.04 21.15 -27.01
N LEU A 50 39.12 21.94 -25.93
CA LEU A 50 38.41 23.19 -25.61
C LEU A 50 37.15 23.08 -24.73
N ALA A 51 37.36 23.48 -23.47
CA ALA A 51 36.41 23.94 -22.45
C ALA A 51 34.94 24.05 -22.90
N ILE A 52 34.13 23.05 -22.52
CA ILE A 52 32.67 23.12 -22.51
C ILE A 52 32.26 23.14 -21.03
N PRO A 53 31.41 24.09 -20.59
CA PRO A 53 31.05 24.23 -19.18
C PRO A 53 30.40 22.94 -18.68
N GLN A 54 30.91 22.41 -17.56
CA GLN A 54 30.37 21.22 -16.93
C GLN A 54 28.90 21.46 -16.57
N LYS A 55 27.98 20.90 -17.37
CA LYS A 55 26.57 20.81 -17.00
C LYS A 55 26.48 19.90 -15.78
N PRO A 56 25.65 20.26 -14.77
CA PRO A 56 25.56 19.50 -13.54
C PRO A 56 25.16 18.06 -13.86
N GLN A 57 25.98 17.11 -13.42
CA GLN A 57 25.66 15.69 -13.45
C GLN A 57 24.42 15.50 -12.59
N ARG A 58 23.27 15.26 -13.24
CA ARG A 58 22.07 14.83 -12.54
C ARG A 58 22.33 13.43 -11.99
N PRO A 59 21.88 13.10 -10.76
CA PRO A 59 22.09 11.79 -10.18
C PRO A 59 21.56 10.73 -11.15
N SER A 60 22.36 9.71 -11.41
CA SER A 60 21.98 8.51 -12.14
C SER A 60 20.90 7.79 -11.34
N HIS A 61 19.64 8.21 -11.49
CA HIS A 61 18.53 7.36 -11.09
C HIS A 61 18.72 6.05 -11.84
N LEU A 62 18.90 4.97 -11.10
CA LEU A 62 18.93 3.62 -11.64
C LEU A 62 17.57 3.43 -12.29
N ILE A 63 17.49 3.56 -13.62
CA ILE A 63 16.25 3.34 -14.36
C ILE A 63 16.02 1.84 -14.32
N LEU A 64 15.24 1.41 -13.32
CA LEU A 64 14.74 0.05 -13.20
C LEU A 64 13.61 -0.07 -14.22
N ASP A 65 13.95 -0.46 -15.45
CA ASP A 65 12.97 -0.73 -16.49
C ASP A 65 12.64 -2.22 -16.52
N ALA A 66 11.35 -2.53 -16.44
CA ALA A 66 10.80 -3.85 -16.66
C ALA A 66 9.51 -3.66 -17.47
N LEU A 67 9.33 -4.48 -18.52
CA LEU A 67 8.28 -4.31 -19.52
C LEU A 67 7.22 -5.44 -19.45
N PRO A 68 6.29 -5.43 -18.47
CA PRO A 68 5.26 -6.47 -18.27
C PRO A 68 4.46 -6.90 -19.49
N TYR A 69 4.16 -5.98 -20.43
CA TYR A 69 3.29 -6.28 -21.58
C TYR A 69 4.04 -6.90 -22.76
N ILE A 70 5.36 -6.74 -22.83
CA ILE A 70 6.21 -7.27 -23.91
C ILE A 70 6.87 -8.58 -23.46
N GLU A 71 7.39 -8.59 -22.23
CA GLU A 71 8.17 -9.70 -21.70
C GLU A 71 7.29 -10.94 -21.43
N PRO A 72 7.76 -12.16 -21.76
CA PRO A 72 7.02 -13.39 -21.55
C PRO A 72 7.10 -13.84 -20.07
N PHE A 73 6.45 -13.11 -19.18
CA PHE A 73 6.38 -13.42 -17.75
C PHE A 73 5.54 -14.67 -17.40
N HIS A 74 4.88 -15.30 -18.38
CA HIS A 74 4.02 -16.46 -18.14
C HIS A 74 4.78 -17.76 -17.85
N ASN A 75 6.11 -17.76 -17.93
CA ASN A 75 6.93 -18.91 -17.61
C ASN A 75 7.09 -19.05 -16.08
N LEU A 76 6.32 -19.96 -15.47
CA LEU A 76 6.36 -20.25 -14.03
C LEU A 76 7.78 -20.60 -13.52
N GLU A 77 8.61 -21.18 -14.38
CA GLU A 77 10.01 -21.52 -14.05
C GLU A 77 10.89 -20.27 -13.83
N LEU A 78 10.72 -19.23 -14.64
CA LEU A 78 11.48 -17.99 -14.50
C LEU A 78 11.13 -17.29 -13.19
N ARG A 79 9.85 -17.30 -12.81
CA ARG A 79 9.39 -16.78 -11.52
C ARG A 79 10.01 -17.54 -10.36
N SER A 80 9.93 -18.88 -10.37
CA SER A 80 10.52 -19.71 -9.30
C SER A 80 12.03 -19.51 -9.18
N ARG A 81 12.73 -19.36 -10.31
CA ARG A 81 14.17 -19.07 -10.32
C ARG A 81 14.48 -17.68 -9.74
N ALA A 82 13.72 -16.66 -10.11
CA ALA A 82 13.87 -15.31 -9.57
C ALA A 82 13.61 -15.29 -8.06
N GLU A 83 12.55 -15.95 -7.59
CA GLU A 83 12.22 -16.08 -6.17
C GLU A 83 13.34 -16.77 -5.38
N LYS A 84 13.97 -17.82 -5.93
CA LYS A 84 15.14 -18.47 -5.32
C LYS A 84 16.33 -17.53 -5.20
N LEU A 85 16.67 -16.79 -6.26
CA LEU A 85 17.77 -15.82 -6.24
C LEU A 85 17.52 -14.71 -5.22
N VAL A 86 16.28 -14.19 -5.16
CA VAL A 86 15.89 -13.19 -4.14
C VAL A 86 16.04 -13.76 -2.73
N ALA A 87 15.61 -15.02 -2.50
CA ALA A 87 15.74 -15.66 -1.20
C ALA A 87 17.20 -15.90 -0.81
N ASP A 88 18.07 -16.24 -1.77
CA ASP A 88 19.50 -16.42 -1.51
C ASP A 88 20.18 -15.07 -1.19
N GLU A 89 19.83 -13.99 -1.89
CA GLU A 89 20.28 -12.64 -1.55
C GLU A 89 19.74 -12.18 -0.19
N MET A 90 18.48 -12.45 0.14
CA MET A 90 17.92 -12.18 1.46
C MET A 90 18.69 -12.90 2.58
N LYS A 91 19.11 -14.15 2.36
CA LYS A 91 19.95 -14.90 3.32
C LYS A 91 21.36 -14.32 3.46
N LYS A 92 21.96 -13.85 2.37
CA LYS A 92 23.27 -13.18 2.43
C LYS A 92 23.17 -11.87 3.19
N MET A 93 22.13 -11.07 2.93
CA MET A 93 21.85 -9.84 3.67
C MET A 93 21.65 -10.10 5.17
N GLU A 94 20.99 -11.19 5.55
CA GLU A 94 20.87 -11.63 6.96
C GLU A 94 22.21 -12.02 7.59
N GLN A 95 23.18 -12.50 6.80
CA GLN A 95 24.47 -12.98 7.30
C GLN A 95 25.56 -11.89 7.31
N GLU A 96 25.50 -10.93 6.38
CA GLU A 96 26.57 -9.97 6.11
C GLU A 96 26.40 -8.61 6.81
N ASP A 97 25.21 -8.27 7.32
CA ASP A 97 24.94 -6.95 7.91
C ASP A 97 24.91 -6.96 9.46
N PRO A 98 25.94 -6.43 10.16
CA PRO A 98 25.89 -6.19 11.61
C PRO A 98 24.90 -5.09 12.04
N ASN A 99 24.26 -4.39 11.10
CA ASN A 99 23.28 -3.32 11.31
C ASN A 99 21.82 -3.78 11.12
N GLU A 100 21.59 -5.10 11.15
CA GLU A 100 20.31 -5.80 10.93
C GLU A 100 19.12 -5.20 11.71
N ASP A 101 19.37 -4.66 12.89
CA ASP A 101 18.35 -4.07 13.76
C ASP A 101 17.73 -2.78 13.18
N LEU A 102 18.44 -2.01 12.35
CA LEU A 102 17.96 -0.70 11.89
C LEU A 102 16.93 -0.80 10.75
N HIS A 103 17.09 -1.79 9.88
CA HIS A 103 16.26 -1.96 8.67
C HIS A 103 15.05 -2.87 8.91
N ARG A 104 15.08 -3.76 9.92
CA ARG A 104 13.94 -4.61 10.28
C ARG A 104 13.03 -3.99 11.34
N LYS A 105 13.59 -3.20 12.27
CA LYS A 105 12.86 -2.55 13.38
C LYS A 105 12.63 -1.05 13.18
N TYR A 106 12.53 -0.59 11.94
CA TYR A 106 12.21 0.81 11.66
C TYR A 106 10.86 1.24 12.26
N LEU A 107 9.97 0.27 12.53
CA LEU A 107 8.68 0.47 13.19
C LEU A 107 8.79 0.60 14.71
N ASP A 108 9.82 0.04 15.37
CA ASP A 108 10.00 0.16 16.84
C ASP A 108 10.26 1.61 17.27
N LYS A 109 10.77 2.44 16.34
CA LYS A 109 10.98 3.87 16.57
C LYS A 109 9.70 4.69 16.59
N TYR A 110 8.60 4.14 16.06
CA TYR A 110 7.32 4.82 16.03
C TYR A 110 6.43 4.24 17.13
N PRO A 111 6.05 5.03 18.16
CA PRO A 111 5.09 4.56 19.14
C PRO A 111 3.77 4.21 18.42
N LEU A 112 3.05 3.20 18.93
CA LEU A 112 1.73 2.88 18.40
C LEU A 112 0.87 4.16 18.40
N PRO A 113 0.15 4.46 17.30
CA PRO A 113 -0.73 5.61 17.26
C PRO A 113 -1.66 5.62 18.47
N ASN A 114 -1.74 6.75 19.18
CA ASN A 114 -2.63 6.91 20.32
C ASN A 114 -4.09 6.94 19.83
N ALA A 115 -4.67 5.76 19.63
CA ALA A 115 -6.08 5.61 19.34
C ALA A 115 -6.82 5.35 20.66
N PRO A 116 -7.74 6.24 21.09
CA PRO A 116 -8.45 6.10 22.36
C PRO A 116 -9.24 4.79 22.47
N TYR A 117 -9.62 4.19 21.33
CA TYR A 117 -10.29 2.89 21.27
C TYR A 117 -9.35 1.68 21.49
N ILE A 118 -8.04 1.84 21.28
CA ILE A 118 -7.05 0.75 21.47
C ILE A 118 -6.71 0.57 22.95
N VAL A 119 -6.72 1.64 23.75
CA VAL A 119 -6.50 1.57 25.21
C VAL A 119 -7.55 0.67 25.88
N ASN A 120 -8.80 0.71 25.40
CA ASN A 120 -9.86 -0.19 25.84
C ASN A 120 -9.59 -1.66 25.55
N ASN A 121 -8.77 -1.99 24.55
CA ASN A 121 -8.49 -3.40 24.20
C ASN A 121 -7.58 -4.07 25.23
N TYR A 122 -6.71 -3.33 25.92
CA TYR A 122 -5.89 -3.89 27.00
C TYR A 122 -6.76 -4.20 28.22
N GLU A 123 -7.68 -3.31 28.60
CA GLU A 123 -8.63 -3.61 29.66
C GLU A 123 -9.59 -4.75 29.27
N GLN A 124 -10.02 -4.82 28.02
CA GLN A 124 -10.83 -5.95 27.52
C GLN A 124 -10.03 -7.26 27.53
N ALA A 125 -8.77 -7.23 27.10
CA ALA A 125 -7.88 -8.40 27.13
C ALA A 125 -7.64 -8.88 28.57
N ASP A 126 -7.41 -7.95 29.51
CA ASP A 126 -7.26 -8.25 30.93
C ASP A 126 -8.55 -8.84 31.53
N ARG A 127 -9.73 -8.31 31.17
CA ARG A 127 -11.03 -8.84 31.61
C ARG A 127 -11.30 -10.24 31.04
N ILE A 128 -10.93 -10.50 29.79
CA ILE A 128 -11.02 -11.82 29.14
C ILE A 128 -10.08 -12.82 29.83
N GLN A 129 -8.84 -12.41 30.15
CA GLN A 129 -7.88 -13.24 30.88
C GLN A 129 -8.37 -13.59 32.30
N ARG A 130 -9.04 -12.65 32.98
CA ARG A 130 -9.65 -12.86 34.29
C ARG A 130 -10.93 -13.69 34.26
N LYS A 131 -11.46 -14.02 33.07
CA LYS A 131 -12.75 -14.71 32.88
C LYS A 131 -13.90 -14.08 33.69
N GLU A 132 -13.86 -12.77 33.86
CA GLU A 132 -14.92 -12.05 34.55
C GLU A 132 -16.21 -12.18 33.71
N LYS A 133 -17.32 -12.56 34.36
CA LYS A 133 -18.62 -12.54 33.68
C LYS A 133 -18.92 -11.10 33.31
N ILE A 134 -18.98 -10.83 32.01
CA ILE A 134 -19.18 -9.48 31.44
C ILE A 134 -20.53 -8.89 31.84
N LEU A 135 -21.50 -9.75 32.14
CA LEU A 135 -22.84 -9.38 32.55
C LEU A 135 -23.23 -10.11 33.84
N ASP A 136 -23.75 -9.35 34.80
CA ASP A 136 -24.42 -9.89 35.98
C ASP A 136 -25.88 -10.19 35.63
N GLU A 137 -26.18 -11.45 35.32
CA GLU A 137 -27.52 -11.92 34.97
C GLU A 137 -28.45 -11.97 36.20
N GLU A 138 -27.89 -12.09 37.41
CA GLU A 138 -28.68 -12.20 38.65
C GLU A 138 -29.45 -10.90 38.97
N ARG A 139 -28.97 -9.76 38.45
CA ARG A 139 -29.62 -8.44 38.59
C ARG A 139 -30.95 -8.33 37.83
N TYR A 140 -31.10 -9.05 36.72
CA TYR A 140 -32.27 -8.94 35.83
C TYR A 140 -33.32 -10.02 36.07
N GLU A 141 -33.01 -11.01 36.91
CA GLU A 141 -33.96 -12.06 37.26
C GLU A 141 -34.72 -11.69 38.54
N CYS A 142 -36.04 -11.82 38.50
CA CYS A 142 -36.92 -11.60 39.65
C CYS A 142 -36.93 -12.87 40.53
N ARG A 143 -35.79 -13.19 41.18
CA ARG A 143 -35.70 -14.33 42.10
C ARG A 143 -35.90 -13.87 43.55
N GLY A 144 -36.72 -14.61 44.30
CA GLY A 144 -36.77 -14.47 45.75
C GLY A 144 -35.45 -14.85 46.42
N PRO A 145 -35.26 -14.54 47.71
CA PRO A 145 -34.04 -14.89 48.43
C PRO A 145 -33.81 -16.40 48.38
N ARG A 146 -32.54 -16.82 48.24
CA ARG A 146 -32.17 -18.25 48.14
C ARG A 146 -32.69 -19.01 49.37
N ALA A 147 -33.00 -20.30 49.23
CA ALA A 147 -33.60 -21.12 50.29
C ALA A 147 -32.81 -21.08 51.61
N GLU A 148 -31.49 -20.89 51.54
CA GLU A 148 -30.57 -20.77 52.68
C GLU A 148 -30.66 -19.42 53.42
N GLN A 149 -31.15 -18.38 52.75
CA GLN A 149 -31.19 -16.98 53.23
C GLN A 149 -32.60 -16.53 53.66
N LEU A 150 -33.60 -17.43 53.62
CA LEU A 150 -35.00 -17.13 53.95
C LEU A 150 -35.21 -16.55 55.36
N LYS A 151 -34.30 -16.84 56.30
CA LYS A 151 -34.37 -16.34 57.70
C LYS A 151 -33.72 -14.97 57.90
N SER A 152 -32.99 -14.44 56.90
CA SER A 152 -32.29 -13.17 57.01
C SER A 152 -33.16 -12.01 56.52
N LEU A 153 -33.39 -11.02 57.37
CA LEU A 153 -34.15 -9.82 57.00
C LEU A 153 -33.47 -9.01 55.88
N SER A 154 -32.13 -8.96 55.86
CA SER A 154 -31.37 -8.21 54.85
C SER A 154 -31.53 -8.77 53.44
N ALA A 155 -31.62 -10.10 53.30
CA ALA A 155 -31.81 -10.75 52.01
C ALA A 155 -33.21 -10.43 51.42
N TRP A 156 -34.23 -10.35 52.28
CA TRP A 156 -35.57 -9.93 51.86
C TRP A 156 -35.63 -8.47 51.41
N ILE A 157 -34.95 -7.56 52.11
CA ILE A 157 -34.88 -6.14 51.73
C ILE A 157 -34.22 -6.01 50.35
N GLN A 158 -33.08 -6.70 50.12
CA GLN A 158 -32.40 -6.69 48.83
C GLN A 158 -33.26 -7.27 47.70
N SER A 159 -34.02 -8.35 47.95
CA SER A 159 -34.96 -8.88 46.95
C SER A 159 -36.09 -7.90 46.65
N VAL A 160 -36.62 -7.17 47.63
CA VAL A 160 -37.66 -6.15 47.42
C VAL A 160 -37.10 -4.96 46.62
N GLU A 161 -35.91 -4.49 46.95
CA GLU A 161 -35.22 -3.44 46.20
C GLU A 161 -34.96 -3.87 44.74
N ASN A 162 -34.56 -5.13 44.52
CA ASN A 162 -34.39 -5.68 43.17
C ASN A 162 -35.71 -5.70 42.40
N VAL A 163 -36.81 -6.15 43.01
CA VAL A 163 -38.15 -6.14 42.39
C VAL A 163 -38.59 -4.71 42.05
N GLN A 164 -38.36 -3.74 42.94
CA GLN A 164 -38.66 -2.34 42.69
C GLN A 164 -37.82 -1.77 41.54
N ALA A 165 -36.53 -2.07 41.49
CA ALA A 165 -35.65 -1.69 40.40
C ALA A 165 -36.11 -2.29 39.06
N GLN A 166 -36.55 -3.55 39.05
CA GLN A 166 -37.08 -4.22 37.85
C GLN A 166 -38.42 -3.65 37.40
N LEU A 167 -39.31 -3.30 38.33
CA LEU A 167 -40.55 -2.60 38.00
C LEU A 167 -40.27 -1.27 37.30
N ASN A 168 -39.34 -0.47 37.86
CA ASN A 168 -38.93 0.80 37.26
C ASN A 168 -38.27 0.59 35.89
N HIS A 169 -37.43 -0.44 35.74
CA HIS A 169 -36.85 -0.81 34.46
C HIS A 169 -37.92 -1.18 33.43
N GLY A 170 -38.93 -1.98 33.82
CA GLY A 170 -40.05 -2.35 32.96
C GLY A 170 -40.88 -1.16 32.51
N LEU A 171 -41.13 -0.19 33.41
CA LEU A 171 -41.80 1.07 33.06
C LEU A 171 -40.98 1.88 32.05
N ASN A 172 -39.67 2.01 32.27
CA ASN A 172 -38.78 2.68 31.32
C ASN A 172 -38.72 1.95 29.97
N GLN A 173 -38.68 0.61 29.97
CA GLN A 173 -38.70 -0.19 28.76
C GLN A 173 -40.02 0.01 27.99
N GLN A 174 -41.15 0.07 28.69
CA GLN A 174 -42.44 0.35 28.08
C GLN A 174 -42.46 1.74 27.43
N ILE A 175 -42.00 2.78 28.13
CA ILE A 175 -41.88 4.14 27.57
C ILE A 175 -40.97 4.13 26.34
N ASN A 176 -39.80 3.49 26.43
CA ASN A 176 -38.86 3.38 25.31
C ASN A 176 -39.48 2.65 24.11
N ILE A 177 -40.22 1.58 24.33
CA ILE A 177 -40.91 0.85 23.25
C ILE A 177 -41.99 1.72 22.61
N GLU A 178 -42.76 2.47 23.40
CA GLU A 178 -43.77 3.40 22.85
C GLU A 178 -43.13 4.51 22.02
N LEU A 179 -42.01 5.08 22.48
CA LEU A 179 -41.22 6.02 21.69
C LEU A 179 -40.68 5.37 20.40
N CYS A 180 -40.14 4.15 20.50
CA CYS A 180 -39.67 3.41 19.33
C CYS A 180 -40.80 3.15 18.32
N LYS A 181 -41.99 2.72 18.76
CA LYS A 181 -43.13 2.51 17.86
C LYS A 181 -43.50 3.77 17.09
N GLN A 182 -43.41 4.94 17.73
CA GLN A 182 -43.74 6.22 17.11
C GLN A 182 -42.68 6.72 16.14
N TYR A 183 -41.40 6.73 16.54
CA TYR A 183 -40.34 7.41 15.81
C TYR A 183 -39.43 6.49 14.99
N LEU A 184 -39.24 5.23 15.42
CA LEU A 184 -38.28 4.31 14.82
C LEU A 184 -38.60 3.96 13.36
N PRO A 185 -39.86 3.77 12.92
CA PRO A 185 -40.14 3.49 11.52
C PRO A 185 -39.70 4.63 10.58
N GLN A 186 -39.83 5.88 11.02
CA GLN A 186 -39.40 7.04 10.24
C GLN A 186 -37.88 7.19 10.25
N GLN A 187 -37.25 7.04 11.41
CA GLN A 187 -35.79 7.08 11.54
C GLN A 187 -35.13 5.95 10.74
N TRP A 188 -35.67 4.74 10.79
CA TRP A 188 -35.16 3.60 10.04
C TRP A 188 -35.26 3.80 8.53
N LYS A 189 -36.35 4.42 8.05
CA LYS A 189 -36.50 4.78 6.64
C LYS A 189 -35.45 5.81 6.19
N LYS A 190 -35.20 6.84 7.01
CA LYS A 190 -34.14 7.84 6.75
C LYS A 190 -32.76 7.17 6.73
N HIS A 191 -32.44 6.41 7.77
CA HIS A 191 -31.17 5.68 7.86
C HIS A 191 -30.94 4.75 6.67
N THR A 192 -31.98 4.03 6.23
CA THR A 192 -31.88 3.17 5.04
C THR A 192 -31.67 4.00 3.75
N ALA A 193 -32.28 5.18 3.65
CA ALA A 193 -32.05 6.08 2.52
C ALA A 193 -30.62 6.65 2.51
N ASP A 194 -30.11 7.04 3.67
CA ASP A 194 -28.74 7.53 3.85
C ASP A 194 -27.71 6.44 3.49
N LEU A 195 -27.95 5.20 3.95
CA LEU A 195 -27.11 4.05 3.58
C LEU A 195 -27.11 3.79 2.07
N LYS A 196 -28.27 3.88 1.41
CA LYS A 196 -28.37 3.73 -0.04
C LYS A 196 -27.64 4.85 -0.79
N ALA A 197 -27.71 6.08 -0.29
CA ALA A 197 -26.98 7.20 -0.88
C ALA A 197 -25.46 7.00 -0.74
N GLN A 198 -24.99 6.52 0.41
CA GLN A 198 -23.59 6.17 0.62
C GLN A 198 -23.14 5.03 -0.30
N GLU A 199 -23.95 3.97 -0.43
CA GLU A 199 -23.68 2.86 -1.34
C GLU A 199 -23.51 3.35 -2.79
N GLN A 200 -24.44 4.18 -3.28
CA GLN A 200 -24.37 4.76 -4.62
C GLN A 200 -23.12 5.63 -4.81
N TYR A 201 -22.76 6.42 -3.79
CA TYR A 201 -21.55 7.23 -3.82
C TYR A 201 -20.28 6.36 -3.94
N TYR A 202 -20.16 5.31 -3.13
CA TYR A 202 -19.00 4.41 -3.19
C TYR A 202 -18.96 3.61 -4.48
N GLN A 203 -20.11 3.18 -5.02
CA GLN A 203 -20.16 2.53 -6.33
C GLN A 203 -19.69 3.46 -7.45
N ALA A 204 -20.11 4.73 -7.44
CA ALA A 204 -19.63 5.71 -8.41
C ALA A 204 -18.12 5.96 -8.29
N LEU A 205 -17.61 6.10 -7.08
CA LEU A 205 -16.18 6.27 -6.82
C LEU A 205 -15.37 5.04 -7.26
N PHE A 206 -15.90 3.84 -7.03
CA PHE A 206 -15.28 2.60 -7.48
C PHE A 206 -15.15 2.57 -9.01
N LEU A 207 -16.24 2.86 -9.74
CA LEU A 207 -16.23 2.92 -11.20
C LEU A 207 -15.27 3.98 -11.74
N GLU A 208 -15.18 5.15 -11.08
CA GLU A 208 -14.22 6.19 -11.43
C GLU A 208 -12.77 5.68 -11.28
N LYS A 209 -12.48 4.98 -10.18
CA LYS A 209 -11.15 4.41 -9.92
C LYS A 209 -10.80 3.28 -10.88
N GLU A 210 -11.77 2.44 -11.23
CA GLU A 210 -11.58 1.42 -12.26
C GLU A 210 -11.28 2.04 -13.63
N ALA A 211 -12.01 3.10 -14.02
CA ALA A 211 -11.74 3.81 -15.26
C ALA A 211 -10.35 4.46 -15.27
N GLN A 212 -9.94 5.09 -14.17
CA GLN A 212 -8.59 5.65 -14.00
C GLN A 212 -7.51 4.56 -14.13
N MET A 213 -7.69 3.42 -13.46
CA MET A 213 -6.78 2.29 -13.53
C MET A 213 -6.71 1.69 -14.95
N ALA A 214 -7.84 1.55 -15.63
CA ALA A 214 -7.91 1.06 -17.00
C ALA A 214 -7.19 2.00 -17.97
N GLU A 215 -7.36 3.31 -17.83
CA GLU A 215 -6.67 4.31 -18.66
C GLU A 215 -5.16 4.28 -18.42
N ILE A 216 -4.70 4.22 -17.17
CA ILE A 216 -3.27 4.07 -16.85
C ILE A 216 -2.70 2.79 -17.48
N ASN A 217 -3.40 1.66 -17.36
CA ASN A 217 -2.95 0.40 -17.95
C ASN A 217 -2.91 0.45 -19.48
N LYS A 218 -3.89 1.12 -20.10
CA LYS A 218 -3.93 1.36 -21.54
C LYS A 218 -2.75 2.23 -22.00
N GLN A 219 -2.44 3.30 -21.28
CA GLN A 219 -1.29 4.17 -21.55
C GLN A 219 0.03 3.41 -21.42
N ARG A 220 0.21 2.66 -20.32
CA ARG A 220 1.39 1.81 -20.10
C ARG A 220 1.57 0.81 -21.24
N LYS A 221 0.49 0.12 -21.63
CA LYS A 221 0.53 -0.82 -22.75
C LYS A 221 0.91 -0.10 -24.05
N LYS A 222 0.33 1.05 -24.35
CA LYS A 222 0.64 1.82 -25.56
C LYS A 222 2.12 2.16 -25.64
N VAL A 223 2.70 2.74 -24.58
CA VAL A 223 4.12 3.10 -24.51
C VAL A 223 5.01 1.87 -24.74
N GLN A 224 4.70 0.76 -24.09
CA GLN A 224 5.49 -0.47 -24.24
C GLN A 224 5.39 -1.05 -25.66
N MET A 225 4.20 -1.11 -26.25
CA MET A 225 4.01 -1.59 -27.62
C MET A 225 4.68 -0.67 -28.67
N GLU A 226 4.80 0.63 -28.39
CA GLU A 226 5.54 1.57 -29.24
C GLU A 226 7.06 1.35 -29.16
N CYS A 227 7.59 1.00 -27.99
CA CYS A 227 9.01 0.71 -27.79
C CYS A 227 9.44 -0.69 -28.30
N GLU A 228 8.51 -1.65 -28.37
CA GLU A 228 8.77 -3.03 -28.83
C GLU A 228 9.52 -3.11 -30.19
N PRO A 229 9.06 -2.45 -31.28
CA PRO A 229 9.76 -2.53 -32.57
C PRO A 229 11.16 -1.91 -32.52
N GLU A 230 11.35 -0.83 -31.75
CA GLU A 230 12.66 -0.21 -31.59
C GLU A 230 13.64 -1.16 -30.88
N LEU A 231 13.18 -1.84 -29.83
CA LEU A 231 13.96 -2.83 -29.09
C LEU A 231 14.35 -4.01 -29.98
N HIS A 232 13.41 -4.54 -30.78
CA HIS A 232 13.71 -5.60 -31.75
C HIS A 232 14.67 -5.14 -32.85
N GLN A 233 14.56 -3.91 -33.32
CA GLN A 233 15.49 -3.35 -34.30
C GLN A 233 16.90 -3.27 -33.73
N ILE A 234 17.07 -2.73 -32.52
CA ILE A 234 18.37 -2.61 -31.86
C ILE A 234 18.95 -4.00 -31.59
N GLN A 235 18.14 -4.95 -31.13
CA GLN A 235 18.56 -6.33 -30.91
C GLN A 235 19.04 -6.99 -32.20
N LYS A 236 18.32 -6.80 -33.31
CA LYS A 236 18.73 -7.32 -34.62
C LYS A 236 20.05 -6.69 -35.09
N GLN A 237 20.17 -5.37 -34.98
CA GLN A 237 21.42 -4.67 -35.32
C GLN A 237 22.60 -5.17 -34.49
N TRP A 238 22.38 -5.42 -33.19
CA TRP A 238 23.40 -5.99 -32.31
C TRP A 238 23.83 -7.39 -32.78
N TRP A 239 22.89 -8.28 -33.06
CA TRP A 239 23.20 -9.63 -33.60
C TRP A 239 23.96 -9.56 -34.93
N GLU A 240 23.55 -8.68 -35.84
CA GLU A 240 24.24 -8.48 -37.12
C GLU A 240 25.69 -7.99 -36.92
N LEU A 241 25.94 -7.12 -35.94
CA LEU A 241 27.29 -6.65 -35.63
C LEU A 241 28.14 -7.75 -34.99
N VAL A 242 27.56 -8.55 -34.10
CA VAL A 242 28.24 -9.70 -33.49
C VAL A 242 28.61 -10.73 -34.55
N ASP A 243 27.68 -11.05 -35.47
CA ASP A 243 27.93 -11.97 -36.57
C ASP A 243 29.02 -11.46 -37.53
N LYS A 244 28.97 -10.16 -37.90
CA LYS A 244 30.03 -9.53 -38.69
C LYS A 244 31.40 -9.58 -38.01
N ASN A 245 31.46 -9.30 -36.70
CA ASN A 245 32.71 -9.38 -35.95
C ASN A 245 33.26 -10.81 -35.93
N ASN A 246 32.41 -11.80 -35.67
CA ASN A 246 32.81 -13.21 -35.69
C ASN A 246 33.30 -13.66 -37.08
N GLN A 247 32.64 -13.20 -38.15
CA GLN A 247 33.08 -13.46 -39.53
C GLN A 247 34.45 -12.83 -39.81
N ILE A 248 34.68 -11.59 -39.38
CA ILE A 248 35.98 -10.92 -39.52
C ILE A 248 37.06 -11.68 -38.76
N GLU A 249 36.81 -12.07 -37.51
CA GLU A 249 37.76 -12.85 -36.70
C GLU A 249 38.10 -14.19 -37.38
N LEU A 250 37.10 -14.89 -37.92
CA LEU A 250 37.29 -16.13 -38.67
C LEU A 250 38.15 -15.90 -39.92
N GLN A 251 37.86 -14.87 -40.72
CA GLN A 251 38.65 -14.56 -41.92
C GLN A 251 40.08 -14.15 -41.56
N CYS A 252 40.28 -13.34 -40.52
CA CYS A 252 41.60 -12.98 -40.00
C CYS A 252 42.39 -14.22 -39.58
N PHE A 253 41.75 -15.16 -38.88
CA PHE A 253 42.38 -16.42 -38.48
C PHE A 253 42.79 -17.28 -39.70
N LEU A 254 41.91 -17.41 -40.70
CA LEU A 254 42.22 -18.14 -41.93
C LEU A 254 43.36 -17.49 -42.72
N LEU A 255 43.36 -16.16 -42.82
CA LEU A 255 44.43 -15.40 -43.46
C LEU A 255 45.76 -15.56 -42.71
N GLN A 256 45.75 -15.49 -41.38
CA GLN A 256 46.94 -15.71 -40.56
C GLN A 256 47.50 -17.12 -40.77
N LYS A 257 46.64 -18.14 -40.74
CA LYS A 257 47.06 -19.53 -41.01
C LYS A 257 47.67 -19.67 -42.41
N ARG A 258 47.14 -18.97 -43.40
CA ARG A 258 47.69 -18.97 -44.77
C ARG A 258 49.05 -18.26 -44.84
N ILE A 259 49.22 -17.15 -44.11
CA ILE A 259 50.50 -16.43 -43.99
C ILE A 259 51.54 -17.29 -43.27
N ASP A 260 51.15 -18.01 -42.22
CA ASP A 260 52.04 -18.92 -41.50
C ASP A 260 52.49 -20.08 -42.40
N GLN A 261 51.56 -20.64 -43.19
CA GLN A 261 51.87 -21.67 -44.19
C GLN A 261 52.79 -21.18 -45.31
N SER A 262 52.58 -19.95 -45.82
CA SER A 262 53.49 -19.38 -46.82
C SER A 262 54.85 -19.06 -46.22
N SER A 263 54.91 -18.55 -44.99
CA SER A 263 56.15 -18.29 -44.25
C SER A 263 56.94 -19.57 -43.94
N GLN A 264 56.26 -20.69 -43.68
CA GLN A 264 56.89 -22.00 -43.56
C GLN A 264 57.46 -22.49 -44.89
N ARG A 265 56.80 -22.22 -46.01
CA ARG A 265 57.29 -22.57 -47.36
C ARG A 265 58.45 -21.69 -47.83
N THR A 266 58.50 -20.43 -47.40
CA THR A 266 59.55 -19.47 -47.80
C THR A 266 60.75 -19.45 -46.88
N LYS A 267 60.77 -20.19 -45.76
CA LYS A 267 62.03 -20.53 -45.06
C LYS A 267 62.82 -21.46 -45.98
N PRO A 268 63.83 -20.96 -46.72
CA PRO A 268 64.69 -21.82 -47.51
C PRO A 268 65.65 -22.52 -46.56
N GLU A 269 66.25 -23.59 -47.04
CA GLU A 269 67.39 -24.31 -46.48
C GLU A 269 68.61 -23.39 -46.28
N SER A 270 68.54 -22.42 -45.36
CA SER A 270 69.67 -21.58 -44.95
C SER A 270 70.29 -22.11 -43.66
N GLN A 271 70.57 -23.43 -43.62
CA GLN A 271 71.55 -24.07 -42.74
C GLN A 271 72.10 -25.31 -43.48
N LYS A 272 73.07 -25.08 -44.37
CA LYS A 272 74.16 -26.01 -44.66
C LYS A 272 75.44 -25.38 -44.15
#